data_AF-A0A421J566-F1
#
_entry.id   AF-A0A421J566-F1
#
_cell.length_a   1.000
_cell.length_b   1.000
_cell.length_c   1.000
_cell.angle_alpha   90.00
_cell.angle_beta   90.00
_cell.angle_gamma   90.00
#
_symmetry.space_group_name_H-M   'P 1'
#
loop_
_entity.id
_entity.type
_entity.pdbx_description
1 polymer ?
#
loop_
_entity_poly.entity_id
_entity_poly.type
_entity_poly.pdbx_seq_one_letter_code
_entity_poly.pdbx_strand_id
1 'polypeptide(L)'
;MTTLVKSKLLSIATTGLFANFNPQESERYYVEVGEFLDLSASTLEPEELFKLYEMQFYLALMTSHDVDAKTFLDRIIDQFGDKNSQRVVLLKSIFVEAQGDQKGAAELLGQDPDQLRLSRRLVTFSRKSNDNESYITNLNYYLNISPSDLVAWAELGDEYSKIHHYDKAIHCYKEILLHEPYAYNMFYKVGLAYYYKFIQESKAKMEKKDRILEVWELIREARNNFLRCIELCDTHSKAWAGIERITESDFNKFLDKHSTNQTKEYLEQNAKLHRLATAKLQK
;
A
#
# COMPACT_ATOMS: atom_id res chain seq x y z
N MET A 1 -30.38 -19.15 9.32
CA MET A 1 -29.19 -19.38 8.47
C MET A 1 -28.92 -18.16 7.57
N THR A 2 -29.96 -17.56 6.98
CA THR A 2 -29.92 -16.34 6.15
C THR A 2 -29.28 -15.11 6.82
N THR A 3 -29.49 -14.87 8.11
CA THR A 3 -28.93 -13.70 8.82
C THR A 3 -27.40 -13.72 8.93
N LEU A 4 -26.81 -14.90 9.17
CA LEU A 4 -25.36 -15.04 9.30
C LEU A 4 -24.67 -14.86 7.94
N VAL A 5 -25.25 -15.45 6.88
CA VAL A 5 -24.78 -15.27 5.50
C VAL A 5 -24.85 -13.79 5.09
N LYS A 6 -25.98 -13.12 5.34
CA LYS A 6 -26.13 -11.68 5.09
C LYS A 6 -25.02 -10.86 5.75
N SER A 7 -24.81 -11.07 7.06
CA SER A 7 -23.79 -10.35 7.82
C SER A 7 -22.38 -10.58 7.26
N LYS A 8 -22.07 -11.83 6.86
CA LYS A 8 -20.78 -12.18 6.25
C LYS A 8 -20.58 -11.43 4.93
N LEU A 9 -21.54 -11.50 4.02
CA LEU A 9 -21.44 -10.89 2.69
C LEU A 9 -21.37 -9.35 2.77
N LEU A 10 -22.17 -8.73 3.65
CA LEU A 10 -22.11 -7.29 3.88
C LEU A 10 -20.78 -6.86 4.49
N SER A 11 -20.20 -7.67 5.39
CA SER A 11 -18.86 -7.40 5.91
C SER A 11 -17.81 -7.44 4.82
N ILE A 12 -17.85 -8.42 3.92
CA ILE A 12 -16.93 -8.53 2.78
C ILE A 12 -17.09 -7.34 1.83
N ALA A 13 -18.34 -6.98 1.50
CA ALA A 13 -18.64 -5.85 0.63
C ALA A 13 -18.16 -4.51 1.23
N THR A 14 -18.34 -4.31 2.53
CA THR A 14 -17.98 -3.06 3.21
C THR A 14 -16.46 -2.92 3.35
N THR A 15 -15.75 -4.00 3.64
CA THR A 15 -14.27 -3.95 3.81
C THR A 15 -13.53 -3.98 2.47
N GLY A 16 -14.20 -4.35 1.37
CA GLY A 16 -13.55 -4.52 0.07
C GLY A 16 -12.63 -5.75 0.02
N LEU A 17 -12.77 -6.69 0.97
CA LEU A 17 -11.88 -7.86 1.09
C LEU A 17 -11.81 -8.68 -0.21
N PHE A 18 -12.89 -8.68 -1.00
CA PHE A 18 -12.98 -9.38 -2.27
C PHE A 18 -11.92 -8.97 -3.30
N ALA A 19 -11.36 -7.77 -3.21
CA ALA A 19 -10.29 -7.32 -4.10
C ALA A 19 -8.98 -8.13 -3.94
N ASN A 20 -8.82 -8.85 -2.82
CA ASN A 20 -7.63 -9.67 -2.53
C ASN A 20 -7.89 -11.17 -2.68
N PHE A 21 -9.07 -11.58 -3.16
CA PHE A 21 -9.40 -12.99 -3.35
C PHE A 21 -8.53 -13.61 -4.44
N ASN A 22 -8.12 -14.85 -4.21
CA ASN A 22 -7.56 -15.65 -5.29
C ASN A 22 -8.66 -16.06 -6.28
N PRO A 23 -8.33 -16.53 -7.50
CA PRO A 23 -9.34 -16.85 -8.51
C PRO A 23 -10.42 -17.85 -8.06
N GLN A 24 -10.07 -18.84 -7.24
CA GLN A 24 -11.03 -19.83 -6.73
C GLN A 24 -11.98 -19.21 -5.70
N GLU A 25 -11.47 -18.32 -4.85
CA GLU A 25 -12.28 -17.58 -3.90
C GLU A 25 -13.24 -16.62 -4.60
N SER A 26 -12.77 -15.90 -5.63
CA SER A 26 -13.60 -15.02 -6.45
C SER A 26 -14.76 -15.76 -7.09
N GLU A 27 -14.49 -16.92 -7.72
CA GLU A 27 -15.54 -17.76 -8.31
C GLU A 27 -16.55 -18.27 -7.27
N ARG A 28 -16.06 -18.75 -6.12
CA ARG A 28 -16.93 -19.22 -5.04
C ARG A 28 -17.85 -18.10 -4.53
N TYR A 29 -17.30 -16.92 -4.30
CA TYR A 29 -18.07 -15.79 -3.79
C TYR A 29 -18.99 -15.17 -4.85
N TYR A 30 -18.61 -15.21 -6.12
CA TYR A 30 -19.49 -14.83 -7.23
C TYR A 30 -20.80 -15.65 -7.21
N VAL A 31 -20.69 -16.97 -7.06
CA VAL A 31 -21.85 -17.88 -6.95
C VAL A 31 -22.64 -17.62 -5.66
N GLU A 32 -21.97 -17.59 -4.50
CA GLU A 32 -22.64 -17.44 -3.20
C GLU A 32 -23.43 -16.12 -3.09
N VAL A 33 -22.88 -15.02 -3.62
CA VAL A 33 -23.54 -13.72 -3.61
C VAL A 33 -24.69 -13.68 -4.60
N GLY A 34 -24.53 -14.27 -5.78
CA GLY A 34 -25.60 -14.42 -6.77
C GLY A 34 -26.81 -15.18 -6.21
N GLU A 35 -26.58 -16.38 -5.66
CA GLU A 35 -27.63 -17.19 -5.03
C GLU A 35 -28.32 -16.45 -3.87
N PHE A 36 -27.55 -15.74 -3.06
CA PHE A 36 -28.11 -14.96 -1.96
C PHE A 36 -29.01 -13.82 -2.46
N LEU A 37 -28.59 -13.10 -3.50
CA LEU A 37 -29.36 -12.02 -4.12
C LEU A 37 -30.66 -12.55 -4.75
N ASP A 38 -30.60 -13.67 -5.48
CA ASP A 38 -31.78 -14.27 -6.10
C ASP A 38 -32.86 -14.65 -5.06
N LEU A 39 -32.45 -15.11 -3.88
CA LEU A 39 -33.35 -15.51 -2.82
C LEU A 39 -33.84 -14.34 -1.95
N SER A 40 -33.02 -13.30 -1.76
CA SER A 40 -33.23 -12.34 -0.67
C SER A 40 -33.37 -10.88 -1.10
N ALA A 41 -33.13 -10.53 -2.38
CA ALA A 41 -33.07 -9.14 -2.84
C ALA A 41 -34.31 -8.29 -2.47
N SER A 42 -35.51 -8.87 -2.51
CA SER A 42 -36.77 -8.17 -2.16
C SER A 42 -36.92 -7.85 -0.67
N THR A 43 -36.10 -8.47 0.19
CA THR A 43 -36.16 -8.31 1.66
C THR A 43 -35.01 -7.49 2.23
N LEU A 44 -34.05 -7.10 1.38
CA LEU A 44 -32.91 -6.29 1.79
C LEU A 44 -33.26 -4.81 1.83
N GLU A 45 -32.69 -4.11 2.80
CA GLU A 45 -32.72 -2.65 2.80
C GLU A 45 -31.95 -2.11 1.58
N PRO A 46 -32.36 -0.96 0.99
CA PRO A 46 -31.71 -0.43 -0.21
C PRO A 46 -30.18 -0.29 -0.08
N GLU A 47 -29.69 0.18 1.07
CA GLU A 47 -28.25 0.31 1.31
C GLU A 47 -27.53 -1.05 1.27
N GLU A 48 -28.12 -2.09 1.85
CA GLU A 48 -27.57 -3.45 1.86
C GLU A 48 -27.57 -4.02 0.43
N LEU A 49 -28.69 -3.85 -0.29
CA LEU A 49 -28.87 -4.34 -1.64
C LEU A 49 -27.83 -3.78 -2.61
N PHE A 50 -27.65 -2.46 -2.62
CA PHE A 50 -26.73 -1.81 -3.56
C PHE A 50 -25.26 -2.03 -3.20
N LYS A 51 -24.93 -2.28 -1.93
CA LYS A 51 -23.58 -2.77 -1.54
C LYS A 51 -23.30 -4.14 -2.16
N LEU A 52 -24.28 -5.04 -2.12
CA LEU A 52 -24.12 -6.39 -2.67
C LEU A 52 -24.14 -6.38 -4.20
N TYR A 53 -24.95 -5.54 -4.85
CA TYR A 53 -24.91 -5.36 -6.31
C TYR A 53 -23.55 -4.86 -6.78
N GLU A 54 -22.94 -3.93 -6.07
CA GLU A 54 -21.60 -3.46 -6.42
C GLU A 54 -20.53 -4.53 -6.21
N MET A 55 -20.59 -5.28 -5.11
CA MET A 55 -19.69 -6.42 -4.91
C MET A 55 -19.87 -7.47 -6.01
N GLN A 56 -21.12 -7.77 -6.39
CA GLN A 56 -21.42 -8.72 -7.46
C GLN A 56 -20.93 -8.23 -8.82
N PHE A 57 -21.04 -6.93 -9.11
CA PHE A 57 -20.45 -6.31 -10.28
C PHE A 57 -18.94 -6.57 -10.36
N TYR A 58 -18.21 -6.36 -9.26
CA TYR A 58 -16.76 -6.60 -9.22
C TYR A 58 -16.43 -8.09 -9.39
N LEU A 59 -17.11 -8.97 -8.65
CA LEU A 59 -16.90 -10.42 -8.73
C LEU A 59 -17.19 -10.96 -10.13
N ALA A 60 -18.25 -10.47 -10.79
CA ALA A 60 -18.59 -10.83 -12.15
C ALA A 60 -17.47 -10.45 -13.13
N LEU A 61 -16.90 -9.23 -13.03
CA LEU A 61 -15.75 -8.84 -13.86
C LEU A 61 -14.51 -9.69 -13.58
N MET A 62 -14.21 -9.98 -12.31
CA MET A 62 -13.05 -10.81 -11.93
C MET A 62 -13.16 -12.27 -12.40
N THR A 63 -14.38 -12.73 -12.69
CA THR A 63 -14.70 -14.10 -13.12
C THR A 63 -15.15 -14.15 -14.59
N SER A 64 -14.99 -13.05 -15.34
CA SER A 64 -15.32 -12.94 -16.77
C SER A 64 -16.80 -13.10 -17.14
N HIS A 65 -17.70 -12.78 -16.21
CA HIS A 65 -19.16 -12.75 -16.41
C HIS A 65 -19.62 -11.33 -16.82
N ASP A 66 -19.16 -10.84 -17.96
CA ASP A 66 -19.34 -9.45 -18.39
C ASP A 66 -20.81 -9.03 -18.56
N VAL A 67 -21.68 -9.95 -18.99
CA VAL A 67 -23.12 -9.72 -19.15
C VAL A 67 -23.78 -9.45 -17.80
N ASP A 68 -23.40 -10.21 -16.77
CA ASP A 68 -23.92 -10.05 -15.42
C ASP A 68 -23.37 -8.77 -14.79
N ALA A 69 -22.07 -8.49 -14.97
CA ALA A 69 -21.48 -7.22 -14.56
C ALA A 69 -22.24 -6.03 -15.16
N LYS A 70 -22.53 -6.05 -16.47
CA LYS A 70 -23.31 -4.99 -17.12
C LYS A 70 -24.70 -4.86 -16.52
N THR A 71 -25.37 -5.98 -16.23
CA THR A 71 -26.70 -6.00 -15.61
C THR A 71 -26.71 -5.34 -14.23
N PHE A 72 -25.73 -5.65 -13.37
CA PHE A 72 -25.63 -5.01 -12.05
C PHE A 72 -25.26 -3.54 -12.15
N LEU A 73 -24.39 -3.16 -13.09
CA LEU A 73 -24.08 -1.77 -13.37
C LEU A 73 -25.32 -0.97 -13.79
N ASP A 74 -26.14 -1.51 -14.70
CA ASP A 74 -27.36 -0.85 -15.17
C ASP A 74 -28.38 -0.67 -14.04
N ARG A 75 -28.56 -1.67 -13.16
CA ARG A 75 -29.38 -1.52 -11.95
C ARG A 75 -28.91 -0.38 -11.04
N ILE A 76 -27.59 -0.20 -10.89
CA ILE A 76 -27.02 0.89 -10.10
C ILE A 76 -27.26 2.24 -10.79
N ILE A 77 -27.09 2.30 -12.11
CA ILE A 77 -27.33 3.51 -12.91
C ILE A 77 -28.81 3.92 -12.84
N ASP A 78 -29.74 2.98 -12.96
CA ASP A 78 -31.17 3.24 -12.89
C ASP A 78 -31.58 3.89 -11.56
N GLN A 79 -30.93 3.48 -10.45
CA GLN A 79 -31.21 4.01 -9.12
C GLN A 79 -30.57 5.37 -8.86
N PHE A 80 -29.29 5.55 -9.24
CA PHE A 80 -28.48 6.70 -8.80
C PHE A 80 -28.19 7.72 -9.90
N GLY A 81 -28.57 7.42 -11.14
CA GLY A 81 -28.33 8.25 -12.32
C GLY A 81 -26.91 8.13 -12.86
N ASP A 82 -26.76 8.46 -14.14
CA ASP A 82 -25.56 8.19 -14.92
C ASP A 82 -24.32 9.04 -14.56
N LYS A 83 -24.53 10.30 -14.15
CA LYS A 83 -23.47 11.30 -13.95
C LYS A 83 -23.48 11.98 -12.58
N ASN A 84 -24.48 11.69 -11.75
CA ASN A 84 -24.68 12.40 -10.49
C ASN A 84 -23.79 11.87 -9.34
N SER A 85 -23.13 10.73 -9.56
CA SER A 85 -22.34 10.04 -8.54
C SER A 85 -20.97 9.66 -9.07
N GLN A 86 -19.92 10.10 -8.39
CA GLN A 86 -18.54 9.67 -8.67
C GLN A 86 -18.41 8.14 -8.62
N ARG A 87 -19.19 7.47 -7.75
CA ARG A 87 -19.16 6.01 -7.63
C ARG A 87 -19.70 5.35 -8.90
N VAL A 88 -20.79 5.85 -9.47
CA VAL A 88 -21.36 5.32 -10.72
C VAL A 88 -20.41 5.55 -11.90
N VAL A 89 -19.84 6.76 -12.00
CA VAL A 89 -18.86 7.08 -13.05
C VAL A 89 -17.63 6.17 -12.95
N LEU A 90 -17.16 5.89 -11.73
CA LEU A 90 -16.06 4.96 -11.50
C LEU A 90 -16.40 3.52 -11.93
N LEU A 91 -17.58 3.00 -11.58
CA LEU A 91 -18.00 1.66 -12.01
C LEU A 91 -18.10 1.56 -13.54
N LYS A 92 -18.61 2.60 -14.20
CA LYS A 92 -18.62 2.67 -15.68
C LYS A 92 -17.21 2.65 -16.26
N SER A 93 -16.31 3.46 -15.71
CA SER A 93 -14.90 3.47 -16.12
C SER A 93 -14.26 2.08 -15.99
N ILE A 94 -14.49 1.39 -14.88
CA ILE A 94 -13.99 0.03 -14.63
C ILE A 94 -14.57 -0.97 -15.63
N PHE A 95 -15.87 -0.89 -15.94
CA PHE A 95 -16.50 -1.75 -16.93
C PHE A 95 -15.88 -1.54 -18.33
N VAL A 96 -15.73 -0.30 -18.77
CA VAL A 96 -15.12 0.04 -20.08
C VAL A 96 -13.66 -0.42 -20.15
N GLU A 97 -12.92 -0.29 -19.05
CA GLU A 97 -11.55 -0.78 -18.95
C GLU A 97 -11.47 -2.31 -19.06
N ALA A 98 -12.40 -3.03 -18.42
CA ALA A 98 -12.47 -4.49 -18.51
C ALA A 98 -12.75 -4.98 -19.94
N GLN A 99 -13.43 -4.16 -20.76
CA GLN A 99 -13.63 -4.41 -22.19
C GLN A 99 -12.38 -4.10 -23.05
N GLY A 100 -11.29 -3.63 -22.44
CA GLY A 100 -10.02 -3.32 -23.10
C GLY A 100 -9.89 -1.88 -23.60
N ASP A 101 -10.90 -1.03 -23.41
CA ASP A 101 -10.84 0.39 -23.80
C ASP A 101 -10.31 1.27 -22.66
N GLN A 102 -8.99 1.24 -22.48
CA GLN A 102 -8.32 2.03 -21.46
C GLN A 102 -8.47 3.54 -21.67
N LYS A 103 -8.61 4.01 -22.92
CA LYS A 103 -8.74 5.43 -23.24
C LYS A 103 -10.13 5.95 -22.90
N GLY A 104 -11.18 5.27 -23.38
CA GLY A 104 -12.56 5.61 -23.04
C GLY A 104 -12.83 5.53 -21.54
N ALA A 105 -12.23 4.54 -20.86
CA ALA A 105 -12.32 4.44 -19.40
C ALA A 105 -11.72 5.66 -18.68
N ALA A 106 -10.58 6.18 -19.15
CA ALA A 106 -9.96 7.37 -18.57
C ALA A 106 -10.74 8.65 -18.89
N GLU A 107 -11.29 8.78 -20.11
CA GLU A 107 -12.12 9.93 -20.51
C GLU A 107 -13.38 10.07 -19.63
N LEU A 108 -13.99 8.95 -19.22
CA LEU A 108 -15.16 8.95 -18.34
C LEU A 108 -14.89 9.58 -16.97
N LEU A 109 -13.66 9.51 -16.46
CA LEU A 109 -13.30 10.02 -15.14
C LEU A 109 -13.20 11.55 -15.09
N GLY A 110 -13.16 12.22 -16.25
CA GLY A 110 -13.07 13.68 -16.33
C GLY A 110 -11.72 14.23 -15.84
N GLN A 111 -11.70 15.51 -15.47
CA GLN A 111 -10.52 16.21 -14.94
C GLN A 111 -10.90 17.17 -13.79
N ASP A 112 -12.06 16.96 -13.18
CA ASP A 112 -12.55 17.78 -12.07
C ASP A 112 -11.73 17.46 -10.79
N PRO A 113 -10.94 18.41 -10.25
CA PRO A 113 -10.12 18.18 -9.06
C PRO A 113 -10.94 17.90 -7.79
N ASP A 114 -12.20 18.36 -7.73
CA ASP A 114 -13.06 18.17 -6.57
C ASP A 114 -13.64 16.74 -6.52
N GLN A 115 -13.52 15.99 -7.61
CA GLN A 115 -13.97 14.60 -7.72
C GLN A 115 -12.89 13.61 -7.28
N LEU A 116 -12.51 13.69 -6.00
CA LEU A 116 -11.36 12.97 -5.42
C LEU A 116 -11.32 11.47 -5.77
N ARG A 117 -12.46 10.76 -5.81
CA ARG A 117 -12.49 9.33 -6.19
C ARG A 117 -12.08 9.11 -7.63
N LEU A 118 -12.54 9.97 -8.54
CA LEU A 118 -12.21 9.90 -9.96
C LEU A 118 -10.78 10.35 -10.19
N SER A 119 -10.34 11.44 -9.54
CA SER A 119 -8.95 11.89 -9.58
C SER A 119 -7.99 10.80 -9.10
N ARG A 120 -8.34 10.10 -8.01
CA ARG A 120 -7.56 8.97 -7.52
C ARG A 120 -7.46 7.84 -8.54
N ARG A 121 -8.55 7.54 -9.25
CA ARG A 121 -8.56 6.52 -10.31
C ARG A 121 -7.71 6.94 -11.50
N LEU A 122 -7.81 8.20 -11.95
CA LEU A 122 -6.98 8.75 -13.04
C LEU A 122 -5.49 8.63 -12.75
N VAL A 123 -5.09 8.90 -11.50
CA VAL A 123 -3.70 8.70 -11.07
C VAL A 123 -3.27 7.26 -11.29
N THR A 124 -4.11 6.26 -10.94
CA THR A 124 -3.82 4.85 -11.18
C THR A 124 -3.67 4.52 -12.66
N PHE A 125 -4.44 5.14 -13.56
CA PHE A 125 -4.28 4.96 -15.01
C PHE A 125 -2.90 5.41 -15.52
N SER A 126 -2.26 6.36 -14.85
CA SER A 126 -0.92 6.80 -15.23
C SER A 126 0.19 5.84 -14.77
N ARG A 127 -0.11 4.84 -13.94
CA ARG A 127 0.84 3.81 -13.53
C ARG A 127 1.19 2.93 -14.74
N LYS A 128 2.35 3.16 -15.34
CA LYS A 128 2.90 2.37 -16.45
C LYS A 128 4.24 1.78 -16.05
N SER A 129 4.52 0.54 -16.45
CA SER A 129 5.73 -0.21 -16.05
C SER A 129 7.06 0.50 -16.37
N ASN A 130 7.08 1.41 -17.36
CA ASN A 130 8.28 2.09 -17.82
C ASN A 130 8.27 3.61 -17.58
N ASP A 131 7.25 4.17 -16.90
CA ASP A 131 7.10 5.62 -16.72
C ASP A 131 6.75 5.94 -15.26
N ASN A 132 7.76 5.81 -14.39
CA ASN A 132 7.62 6.14 -12.98
C ASN A 132 7.50 7.67 -12.76
N GLU A 133 8.08 8.49 -13.65
CA GLU A 133 8.12 9.96 -13.48
C GLU A 133 6.75 10.61 -13.66
N SER A 134 6.01 10.22 -14.71
CA SER A 134 4.63 10.68 -14.91
C SER A 134 3.73 10.27 -13.75
N TYR A 135 3.86 9.01 -13.31
CA TYR A 135 3.06 8.50 -12.20
C TYR A 135 3.36 9.22 -10.88
N ILE A 136 4.64 9.45 -10.55
CA ILE A 136 5.06 10.26 -9.40
C ILE A 136 4.49 11.68 -9.51
N THR A 137 4.53 12.29 -10.69
CA THR A 137 4.01 13.66 -10.90
C THR A 137 2.51 13.73 -10.61
N ASN A 138 1.74 12.76 -11.11
CA ASN A 138 0.30 12.68 -10.88
C ASN A 138 -0.04 12.37 -9.41
N LEU A 139 0.73 11.49 -8.75
CA LEU A 139 0.59 11.23 -7.31
C LEU A 139 0.83 12.49 -6.48
N ASN A 140 1.88 13.26 -6.77
CA ASN A 140 2.13 14.52 -6.07
C ASN A 140 1.00 15.53 -6.29
N TYR A 141 0.53 15.70 -7.54
CA TYR A 141 -0.58 16.59 -7.83
C TYR A 141 -1.84 16.18 -7.04
N TYR A 142 -2.18 14.89 -7.04
CA TYR A 142 -3.32 14.36 -6.30
C TYR A 142 -3.19 14.53 -4.79
N LEU A 143 -2.02 14.25 -4.20
CA LEU A 143 -1.78 14.39 -2.77
C LEU A 143 -1.81 15.85 -2.30
N ASN A 144 -1.54 16.82 -3.17
CA ASN A 144 -1.77 18.24 -2.85
C ASN A 144 -3.26 18.57 -2.67
N ILE A 145 -4.14 17.81 -3.34
CA ILE A 145 -5.60 18.00 -3.25
C ILE A 145 -6.19 17.11 -2.13
N SER A 146 -5.65 15.90 -1.96
CA SER A 146 -6.12 14.88 -1.01
C SER A 146 -4.97 14.36 -0.13
N PRO A 147 -4.45 15.16 0.82
CA PRO A 147 -3.29 14.80 1.63
C PRO A 147 -3.56 13.67 2.63
N SER A 148 -4.83 13.33 2.89
CA SER A 148 -5.23 12.27 3.82
C SER A 148 -5.23 10.87 3.19
N ASP A 149 -4.96 10.72 1.89
CA ASP A 149 -4.92 9.42 1.23
C ASP A 149 -3.60 8.69 1.53
N LEU A 150 -3.60 7.91 2.63
CA LEU A 150 -2.44 7.16 3.08
C LEU A 150 -1.98 6.09 2.08
N VAL A 151 -2.90 5.58 1.25
CA VAL A 151 -2.56 4.60 0.21
C VAL A 151 -1.76 5.29 -0.89
N ALA A 152 -2.17 6.48 -1.32
CA ALA A 152 -1.42 7.27 -2.30
C ALA A 152 -0.03 7.69 -1.76
N TRP A 153 0.08 8.03 -0.47
CA TRP A 153 1.39 8.25 0.17
C TRP A 153 2.29 7.01 0.13
N ALA A 154 1.73 5.83 0.41
CA ALA A 154 2.47 4.57 0.37
C ALA A 154 2.97 4.26 -1.04
N GLU A 155 2.12 4.46 -2.05
CA GLU A 155 2.46 4.30 -3.46
C GLU A 155 3.55 5.28 -3.89
N LEU A 156 3.43 6.56 -3.53
CA LEU A 156 4.44 7.58 -3.86
C LEU A 156 5.79 7.25 -3.21
N GLY A 157 5.79 6.78 -1.97
CA GLY A 157 6.99 6.32 -1.29
C GLY A 157 7.65 5.13 -2.00
N ASP A 158 6.85 4.15 -2.43
CA ASP A 158 7.34 2.98 -3.17
C ASP A 158 7.94 3.40 -4.52
N GLU A 159 7.29 4.31 -5.26
CA GLU A 159 7.82 4.83 -6.53
C GLU A 159 9.13 5.59 -6.34
N TYR A 160 9.22 6.47 -5.33
CA TYR A 160 10.48 7.15 -5.01
C TYR A 160 11.59 6.18 -4.62
N SER A 161 11.27 5.11 -3.90
CA SER A 161 12.24 4.06 -3.55
C SER A 161 12.74 3.31 -4.79
N LYS A 162 11.88 3.03 -5.78
CA LYS A 162 12.28 2.38 -7.04
C LYS A 162 13.29 3.20 -7.85
N ILE A 163 13.15 4.53 -7.82
CA ILE A 163 14.09 5.45 -8.48
C ILE A 163 15.20 5.96 -7.56
N HIS A 164 15.44 5.29 -6.43
CA HIS A 164 16.52 5.58 -5.47
C HIS A 164 16.47 6.97 -4.80
N HIS A 165 15.31 7.65 -4.83
CA HIS A 165 15.08 8.90 -4.12
C HIS A 165 14.65 8.63 -2.67
N TYR A 166 15.54 8.02 -1.88
CA TYR A 166 15.20 7.51 -0.55
C TYR A 166 14.74 8.57 0.44
N ASP A 167 15.24 9.81 0.36
CA ASP A 167 14.76 10.91 1.22
C ASP A 167 13.29 11.22 1.02
N LYS A 168 12.84 11.25 -0.24
CA LYS A 168 11.43 11.48 -0.58
C LYS A 168 10.58 10.27 -0.17
N ALA A 169 11.10 9.06 -0.34
CA ALA A 169 10.43 7.84 0.12
C ALA A 169 10.23 7.85 1.65
N ILE A 170 11.27 8.20 2.42
CA ILE A 170 11.22 8.34 3.88
C ILE A 170 10.16 9.37 4.28
N HIS A 171 10.12 10.53 3.62
CA HIS A 171 9.10 11.54 3.88
C HIS A 171 7.69 10.97 3.68
N CYS A 172 7.42 10.33 2.54
CA CYS A 172 6.11 9.75 2.24
C CYS A 172 5.67 8.70 3.28
N TYR A 173 6.58 7.82 3.70
CA TYR A 173 6.25 6.82 4.73
C TYR A 173 6.05 7.44 6.12
N LYS A 174 6.77 8.52 6.43
CA LYS A 174 6.59 9.26 7.69
C LYS A 174 5.26 10.00 7.74
N GLU A 175 4.78 10.53 6.61
CA GLU A 175 3.41 11.10 6.55
C GLU A 175 2.37 10.06 6.99
N ILE A 176 2.50 8.80 6.54
CA ILE A 176 1.61 7.72 6.98
C ILE A 176 1.71 7.50 8.49
N LEU A 177 2.93 7.51 9.06
CA LEU A 177 3.16 7.32 10.49
C LEU A 177 2.62 8.46 11.36
N LEU A 178 2.41 9.66 10.80
CA LEU A 178 1.72 10.76 11.52
C LEU A 178 0.25 10.44 11.76
N HIS A 179 -0.38 9.70 10.84
CA HIS A 179 -1.78 9.26 10.96
C HIS A 179 -1.90 7.92 11.69
N GLU A 180 -1.00 6.98 11.38
CA GLU A 180 -1.01 5.60 11.86
C GLU A 180 0.28 5.28 12.63
N PRO A 181 0.42 5.76 13.89
CA PRO A 181 1.67 5.65 14.66
C PRO A 181 2.05 4.22 15.06
N TYR A 182 1.16 3.25 14.83
CA TYR A 182 1.37 1.83 15.11
C TYR A 182 1.53 0.98 13.83
N ALA A 183 1.64 1.61 12.65
CA ALA A 183 1.86 0.91 11.39
C ALA A 183 3.29 0.31 11.32
N TYR A 184 3.49 -0.86 11.92
CA TYR A 184 4.78 -1.55 11.99
C TYR A 184 5.42 -1.76 10.59
N ASN A 185 4.61 -2.00 9.57
CA ASN A 185 5.02 -2.16 8.19
C ASN A 185 5.64 -0.87 7.62
N MET A 186 5.18 0.31 8.05
CA MET A 186 5.75 1.59 7.64
C MET A 186 7.08 1.87 8.33
N PHE A 187 7.23 1.52 9.61
CA PHE A 187 8.55 1.54 10.26
C PHE A 187 9.56 0.64 9.52
N TYR A 188 9.15 -0.55 9.08
CA TYR A 188 10.00 -1.40 8.24
C TYR A 188 10.39 -0.70 6.92
N LYS A 189 9.43 -0.08 6.20
CA LYS A 189 9.73 0.65 4.95
C LYS A 189 10.68 1.84 5.17
N VAL A 190 10.49 2.61 6.25
CA VAL A 190 11.40 3.71 6.63
C VAL A 190 12.79 3.16 6.94
N GLY A 191 12.90 2.10 7.72
CA GLY A 191 14.19 1.46 8.04
C GLY A 191 14.91 0.96 6.80
N LEU A 192 14.18 0.35 5.86
CA LEU A 192 14.70 -0.12 4.59
C LEU A 192 15.20 1.04 3.71
N ALA A 193 14.46 2.15 3.64
CA ALA A 193 14.88 3.33 2.88
C ALA A 193 16.14 3.97 3.47
N TYR A 194 16.24 4.09 4.80
CA TYR A 194 17.48 4.54 5.46
C TYR A 194 18.64 3.59 5.19
N TYR A 195 18.41 2.28 5.22
CA TYR A 195 19.45 1.28 4.93
C TYR A 195 19.96 1.36 3.49
N TYR A 196 19.08 1.52 2.50
CA TYR A 196 19.49 1.70 1.11
C TYR A 196 20.19 3.04 0.88
N LYS A 197 19.74 4.10 1.53
CA LYS A 197 20.45 5.38 1.53
C LYS A 197 21.85 5.24 2.14
N PHE A 198 21.97 4.51 3.26
CA PHE A 198 23.28 4.17 3.84
C PHE A 198 24.18 3.46 2.82
N ILE A 199 23.69 2.43 2.12
CA ILE A 199 24.48 1.71 1.10
C ILE A 199 24.91 2.65 -0.04
N GLN A 200 24.05 3.57 -0.46
CA GLN A 200 24.37 4.54 -1.52
C GLN A 200 25.48 5.50 -1.06
N GLU A 201 25.33 6.06 0.15
CA GLU A 201 26.21 7.08 0.70
C GLU A 201 27.56 6.51 1.20
N SER A 202 27.58 5.23 1.60
CA SER A 202 28.78 4.53 2.09
C SER A 202 29.76 4.14 0.98
N LYS A 203 29.38 4.26 -0.30
CA LYS A 203 30.27 4.01 -1.45
C LYS A 203 31.31 5.11 -1.63
N ALA A 204 31.00 6.33 -1.19
CA ALA A 204 31.93 7.44 -1.25
C ALA A 204 33.06 7.29 -0.22
N LYS A 205 34.23 7.87 -0.49
CA LYS A 205 35.34 7.87 0.46
C LYS A 205 34.98 8.65 1.73
N MET A 206 35.22 8.05 2.88
CA MET A 206 34.92 8.61 4.21
C MET A 206 36.21 9.04 4.92
N GLU A 207 36.77 10.18 4.52
CA GLU A 207 38.03 10.71 5.08
C GLU A 207 37.80 11.69 6.24
N LYS A 208 36.67 12.41 6.22
CA LYS A 208 36.32 13.40 7.25
C LYS A 208 35.45 12.76 8.34
N LYS A 209 35.72 13.12 9.59
CA LYS A 209 34.97 12.64 10.76
C LYS A 209 33.46 12.94 10.65
N ASP A 210 33.10 14.14 10.20
CA ASP A 210 31.70 14.55 10.06
C ASP A 210 30.94 13.63 9.08
N ARG A 211 31.60 13.27 7.98
CA ARG A 211 31.04 12.36 6.99
C ARG A 211 30.83 10.94 7.54
N ILE A 212 31.74 10.46 8.40
CA ILE A 212 31.58 9.17 9.08
C ILE A 212 30.34 9.21 9.99
N LEU A 213 30.13 10.31 10.70
CA LEU A 213 28.98 10.50 11.58
C LEU A 213 27.66 10.59 10.80
N GLU A 214 27.64 11.29 9.66
CA GLU A 214 26.47 11.33 8.76
C GLU A 214 26.06 9.93 8.30
N VAL A 215 27.02 9.14 7.79
CA VAL A 215 26.76 7.78 7.30
C VAL A 215 26.37 6.84 8.45
N TRP A 216 26.98 7.02 9.63
CA TRP A 216 26.59 6.29 10.83
C TRP A 216 25.15 6.59 11.26
N GLU A 217 24.72 7.85 11.18
CA GLU A 217 23.35 8.21 11.55
C GLU A 217 22.33 7.52 10.62
N LEU A 218 22.64 7.36 9.33
CA LEU A 218 21.76 6.63 8.40
C LEU A 218 21.56 5.16 8.80
N ILE A 219 22.64 4.43 9.11
CA ILE A 219 22.52 3.02 9.52
C ILE A 219 21.92 2.89 10.93
N ARG A 220 22.15 3.86 11.81
CA ARG A 220 21.51 3.94 13.12
C ARG A 220 20.00 4.15 13.00
N GLU A 221 19.56 5.06 12.13
CA GLU A 221 18.14 5.29 11.88
C GLU A 221 17.48 4.08 11.23
N ALA A 222 18.16 3.40 10.31
CA ALA A 222 17.69 2.13 9.77
C ALA A 222 17.45 1.10 10.89
N ARG A 223 18.43 0.93 11.79
CA ARG A 223 18.33 0.02 12.95
C ARG A 223 17.16 0.39 13.85
N ASN A 224 17.05 1.66 14.23
CA ASN A 224 16.00 2.14 15.15
C ASN A 224 14.61 1.87 14.57
N ASN A 225 14.41 2.08 13.27
CA ASN A 225 13.14 1.83 12.62
C ASN A 225 12.83 0.31 12.51
N PHE A 226 13.83 -0.54 12.26
CA PHE A 226 13.61 -1.99 12.33
C PHE A 226 13.30 -2.45 13.76
N LEU A 227 13.96 -1.90 14.77
CA LEU A 227 13.67 -2.18 16.18
C LEU A 227 12.23 -1.77 16.53
N ARG A 228 11.78 -0.59 16.09
CA ARG A 228 10.41 -0.14 16.29
C ARG A 228 9.39 -1.04 15.58
N CYS A 229 9.73 -1.54 14.38
CA CYS A 229 8.90 -2.51 13.67
C CYS A 229 8.70 -3.80 14.49
N ILE A 230 9.77 -4.40 15.02
CA ILE A 230 9.68 -5.64 15.79
C ILE A 230 9.08 -5.45 17.19
N GLU A 231 9.22 -4.26 17.77
CA GLU A 231 8.56 -3.89 19.02
C GLU A 231 7.03 -3.96 18.86
N LEU A 232 6.52 -3.52 17.70
CA LEU A 232 5.09 -3.56 17.36
C LEU A 232 4.67 -4.92 16.79
N CYS A 233 5.57 -5.65 16.11
CA CYS A 233 5.29 -6.92 15.46
C CYS A 233 6.52 -7.86 15.50
N ASP A 234 6.68 -8.60 16.60
CA ASP A 234 7.82 -9.51 16.82
C ASP A 234 7.94 -10.63 15.76
N THR A 235 6.86 -11.00 15.10
CA THR A 235 6.85 -12.03 14.04
C THR A 235 7.34 -11.52 12.69
N HIS A 236 7.68 -10.23 12.56
CA HIS A 236 8.11 -9.63 11.30
C HIS A 236 9.56 -10.03 10.93
N SER A 237 9.71 -11.20 10.32
CA SER A 237 11.00 -11.82 9.96
C SER A 237 11.92 -10.91 9.12
N LYS A 238 11.38 -10.13 8.19
CA LYS A 238 12.18 -9.21 7.35
C LYS A 238 12.85 -8.09 8.16
N ALA A 239 12.22 -7.63 9.25
CA ALA A 239 12.81 -6.60 10.10
C ALA A 239 13.95 -7.19 10.95
N TRP A 240 13.77 -8.42 11.46
CA TRP A 240 14.84 -9.18 12.11
C TRP A 240 16.04 -9.38 11.18
N ALA A 241 15.81 -9.77 9.92
CA ALA A 241 16.87 -9.88 8.91
C ALA A 241 17.59 -8.55 8.65
N GLY A 242 16.84 -7.44 8.63
CA GLY A 242 17.41 -6.10 8.53
C GLY A 242 18.34 -5.75 9.70
N ILE A 243 17.93 -6.08 10.93
CA ILE A 243 18.75 -5.89 12.14
C ILE A 243 20.01 -6.74 12.07
N GLU A 244 19.89 -8.03 11.76
CA GLU A 244 21.04 -8.92 11.60
C GLU A 244 22.03 -8.34 10.60
N ARG A 245 21.55 -7.96 9.41
CA ARG A 245 22.39 -7.41 8.35
C ARG A 245 23.11 -6.12 8.74
N ILE A 246 22.44 -5.23 9.49
CA ILE A 246 23.07 -4.02 10.02
C ILE A 246 24.16 -4.36 11.03
N THR A 247 23.91 -5.32 11.93
CA THR A 247 24.87 -5.70 12.96
C THR A 247 26.11 -6.40 12.40
N GLU A 248 25.97 -7.13 11.29
CA GLU A 248 27.07 -7.79 10.57
C GLU A 248 27.86 -6.87 9.63
N SER A 249 27.36 -5.67 9.36
CA SER A 249 27.96 -4.76 8.39
C SER A 249 29.43 -4.48 8.70
N ASP A 250 30.31 -4.57 7.69
CA ASP A 250 31.73 -4.23 7.81
C ASP A 250 31.94 -2.76 8.20
N PHE A 251 30.94 -1.90 7.97
CA PHE A 251 30.94 -0.54 8.46
C PHE A 251 31.09 -0.46 9.98
N ASN A 252 30.57 -1.44 10.75
CA ASN A 252 30.74 -1.46 12.21
C ASN A 252 32.22 -1.62 12.61
N LYS A 253 32.99 -2.45 11.90
CA LYS A 253 34.44 -2.61 12.11
C LYS A 253 35.20 -1.35 11.74
N PHE A 254 34.78 -0.67 10.67
CA PHE A 254 35.34 0.62 10.26
C PHE A 254 35.05 1.73 11.29
N LEU A 255 33.82 1.77 11.81
CA LEU A 255 33.35 2.73 12.80
C LEU A 255 34.08 2.58 14.14
N ASP A 256 34.38 1.35 14.56
CA ASP A 256 35.12 1.07 15.80
C ASP A 256 36.50 1.75 15.81
N LYS A 257 37.22 1.70 14.68
CA LYS A 257 38.52 2.36 14.49
C LYS A 257 38.47 3.89 14.58
N HIS A 258 37.31 4.48 14.30
CA HIS A 258 37.09 5.94 14.27
C HIS A 258 36.09 6.37 15.36
N SER A 259 35.95 5.57 16.41
CA SER A 259 34.84 5.69 17.34
C SER A 259 34.88 6.95 18.18
N THR A 260 33.69 7.44 18.50
CA THR A 260 33.41 8.45 19.52
C THR A 260 32.63 7.80 20.66
N ASN A 261 32.38 8.49 21.76
CA ASN A 261 31.60 7.92 22.87
C ASN A 261 30.20 7.45 22.41
N GLN A 262 29.53 8.21 21.54
CA GLN A 262 28.20 7.86 21.03
C GLN A 262 28.23 6.61 20.13
N THR A 263 29.27 6.47 19.30
CA THR A 263 29.36 5.31 18.39
C THR A 263 29.79 4.04 19.11
N LYS A 264 30.51 4.14 20.24
CA LYS A 264 30.85 2.98 21.09
C LYS A 264 29.61 2.32 21.68
N GLU A 265 28.71 3.11 22.26
CA GLU A 265 27.44 2.59 22.79
C GLU A 265 26.62 1.89 21.69
N TYR A 266 26.55 2.49 20.50
CA TYR A 266 25.90 1.89 19.35
C TYR A 266 26.50 0.52 18.98
N LEU A 267 27.82 0.37 18.99
CA LEU A 267 28.52 -0.88 18.67
C LEU A 267 28.30 -1.96 19.75
N GLU A 268 28.31 -1.59 21.03
CA GLU A 268 28.00 -2.50 22.14
C GLU A 268 26.57 -3.03 22.06
N GLN A 269 25.61 -2.17 21.73
CA GLN A 269 24.22 -2.57 21.48
C GLN A 269 24.12 -3.51 20.28
N ASN A 270 24.84 -3.24 19.18
CA ASN A 270 24.84 -4.10 18.00
C ASN A 270 25.32 -5.53 18.31
N ALA A 271 26.34 -5.69 19.17
CA ALA A 271 26.82 -7.02 19.55
C ALA A 271 25.74 -7.86 20.26
N LYS A 272 24.88 -7.22 21.08
CA LYS A 272 23.74 -7.89 21.73
C LYS A 272 22.62 -8.19 20.73
N LEU A 273 22.28 -7.21 19.89
CA LEU A 273 21.23 -7.33 18.88
C LEU A 273 21.54 -8.41 17.85
N HIS A 274 22.79 -8.56 17.44
CA HIS A 274 23.22 -9.60 16.50
C HIS A 274 22.82 -10.99 17.01
N ARG A 275 23.18 -11.31 18.25
CA ARG A 275 22.85 -12.61 18.88
C ARG A 275 21.35 -12.85 18.94
N LEU A 276 20.57 -11.81 19.26
CA LEU A 276 19.10 -11.90 19.34
C LEU A 276 18.48 -12.12 17.95
N ALA A 277 18.89 -11.35 16.95
CA ALA A 277 18.36 -11.44 15.60
C ALA A 277 18.67 -12.80 14.96
N THR A 278 19.92 -13.27 15.04
CA THR A 278 20.32 -14.58 14.51
C THR A 278 19.55 -15.71 15.19
N ALA A 279 19.37 -15.67 16.52
CA ALA A 279 18.59 -16.68 17.24
C ALA A 279 17.09 -16.66 16.87
N LYS A 280 16.55 -15.50 16.52
CA LYS A 280 15.16 -15.35 16.06
C LYS A 280 14.95 -15.90 14.64
N LEU A 281 15.93 -15.72 13.75
CA LEU A 281 15.85 -16.15 12.35
C LEU A 281 16.11 -17.66 12.15
N GLN A 282 16.71 -18.33 13.13
CA GLN A 282 16.94 -19.79 13.11
C GLN A 282 15.71 -20.62 13.53
N LYS A 283 14.64 -19.97 14.02
CA LYS A 283 13.39 -20.60 14.46
C LYS A 283 12.33 -20.52 13.37
#